data_AF-A0A0D2F5K8-F1
#
_entry.id   AF-A0A0D2F5K8-F1
#
_cell.length_a   1.000
_cell.length_b   1.000
_cell.length_c   1.000
_cell.angle_alpha   90.00
_cell.angle_beta   90.00
_cell.angle_gamma   90.00
#
_symmetry.space_group_name_H-M   'P 1'
#
loop_
_entity.id
_entity.type
_entity.pdbx_description
1 polymer ?
#
loop_
_entity_poly.entity_id
_entity_poly.type
_entity_poly.pdbx_seq_one_letter_code
_entity_poly.pdbx_strand_id
1 'polypeptide(L)'
;MSSDILTQLQTCYDQLLTQFFSTISYLSQRHPLVAPDPDPNDPFTNPPSAAAAGSQTPNPADPSQTLSTSGVNPGPEDTERAPYPLRPVSQQTFETAQQELAEDLVLKGQQIELLISRLPGIGRGEEEQAEEIKALTDKVREMETRRKEKRREMRRYVKRLENVVMGMAESVDYGQTNGHG
;
A
#
# COMPACT_ATOMS: atom_id res chain seq x y z
N MET A 1 -0.10 -7.17 20.44
CA MET A 1 0.10 -6.13 19.40
C MET A 1 1.10 -6.54 18.32
N SER A 2 1.95 -7.56 18.53
CA SER A 2 3.00 -8.00 17.57
C SER A 2 2.48 -8.65 16.27
N SER A 3 1.35 -9.36 16.31
CA SER A 3 0.74 -9.99 15.13
C SER A 3 0.28 -9.00 14.06
N ASP A 4 0.09 -7.73 14.42
CA ASP A 4 -0.38 -6.70 13.49
C ASP A 4 0.74 -6.24 12.53
N ILE A 5 1.98 -6.20 13.01
CA ILE A 5 3.14 -5.72 12.23
C ILE A 5 3.48 -6.68 11.08
N LEU A 6 3.38 -7.99 11.29
CA LEU A 6 3.64 -8.97 10.23
C LEU A 6 2.56 -8.89 9.13
N THR A 7 1.29 -8.78 9.52
CA THR A 7 0.16 -8.59 8.59
C THR A 7 0.29 -7.25 7.85
N GLN A 8 0.73 -6.19 8.54
CA GLN A 8 1.01 -4.89 7.95
C GLN A 8 2.14 -4.97 6.93
N LEU A 9 3.20 -5.73 7.21
CA LEU A 9 4.30 -5.94 6.27
C LEU A 9 3.84 -6.70 5.02
N GLN A 10 3.02 -7.74 5.18
CA GLN A 10 2.39 -8.44 4.05
C GLN A 10 1.55 -7.48 3.21
N THR A 11 0.72 -6.65 3.85
CA THR A 11 -0.10 -5.65 3.15
C THR A 11 0.76 -4.63 2.41
N CYS A 12 1.87 -4.17 3.00
CA CYS A 12 2.79 -3.23 2.35
C CYS A 12 3.50 -3.86 1.15
N TYR A 13 3.85 -5.14 1.24
CA TYR A 13 4.48 -5.87 0.13
C TYR A 13 3.51 -6.05 -1.05
N ASP A 14 2.25 -6.40 -0.77
CA ASP A 14 1.21 -6.52 -1.81
C ASP A 14 0.92 -5.17 -2.50
N GLN A 15 0.91 -4.09 -1.72
CA GLN A 15 0.80 -2.73 -2.26
C GLN A 15 1.98 -2.38 -3.18
N LEU A 16 3.20 -2.74 -2.77
CA LEU A 16 4.42 -2.49 -3.54
C LEU A 16 4.43 -3.29 -4.87
N LEU A 17 3.97 -4.54 -4.87
CA LEU A 17 3.80 -5.32 -6.11
C LEU A 17 2.76 -4.70 -7.04
N THR A 18 1.63 -4.24 -6.48
CA THR A 18 0.59 -3.55 -7.24
C THR A 18 1.14 -2.28 -7.89
N GLN A 19 1.97 -1.55 -7.15
CA GLN A 19 2.63 -0.35 -7.62
C GLN A 19 3.69 -0.64 -8.69
N PHE A 20 4.46 -1.72 -8.58
CA PHE A 20 5.37 -2.13 -9.65
C PHE A 20 4.62 -2.45 -10.95
N PHE A 21 3.50 -3.16 -10.85
CA PHE A 21 2.69 -3.45 -12.03
C PHE A 21 2.10 -2.18 -12.66
N SER A 22 1.58 -1.26 -11.83
CA SER A 22 1.00 -0.01 -12.33
C SER A 22 2.05 0.91 -12.94
N THR A 23 3.24 1.00 -12.36
CA THR A 23 4.37 1.80 -12.89
C THR A 23 4.85 1.27 -14.23
N ILE A 24 5.10 -0.04 -14.36
CA ILE A 24 5.50 -0.65 -15.63
C ILE A 24 4.41 -0.45 -16.70
N SER A 25 3.14 -0.64 -16.32
CA SER A 25 2.00 -0.44 -17.22
C SER A 25 1.88 1.03 -17.67
N TYR A 26 2.10 1.98 -16.76
CA TYR A 26 2.12 3.41 -17.06
C TYR A 26 3.24 3.73 -18.05
N LEU A 27 4.47 3.30 -17.77
CA LEU A 27 5.62 3.52 -18.64
C LEU A 27 5.40 2.96 -20.05
N SER A 28 4.84 1.76 -20.16
CA SER A 28 4.56 1.11 -21.44
C SER A 28 3.46 1.82 -22.26
N GLN A 29 2.42 2.34 -21.62
CA GLN A 29 1.25 2.88 -22.34
C GLN A 29 1.29 4.39 -22.57
N ARG A 30 2.04 5.11 -21.73
CA ARG A 30 2.04 6.58 -21.67
C ARG A 30 3.30 7.22 -22.22
N HIS A 31 4.30 6.44 -22.61
CA HIS A 31 5.53 6.99 -23.15
C HIS A 31 5.26 7.95 -24.33
N PRO A 32 6.03 9.04 -24.45
CA PRO A 32 5.98 9.91 -25.61
C PRO A 32 6.51 9.17 -26.84
N LEU A 33 5.80 9.31 -27.96
CA LEU A 33 6.24 8.74 -29.23
C LEU A 33 7.36 9.61 -29.80
N VAL A 34 8.57 9.05 -29.86
CA VAL A 34 9.72 9.71 -30.48
C VAL A 34 9.77 9.27 -31.94
N ALA A 35 9.74 10.24 -32.85
CA ALA A 35 9.97 9.95 -34.27
C ALA A 35 11.42 9.47 -34.47
N PRO A 36 11.68 8.49 -35.35
CA PRO A 36 13.03 8.13 -35.73
C PRO A 36 13.79 9.36 -36.25
N ASP A 37 15.11 9.39 -36.03
CA ASP A 37 15.95 10.41 -36.65
C ASP A 37 15.78 10.36 -38.17
N PRO A 38 15.61 11.52 -38.85
CA PRO A 38 15.38 11.54 -40.28
C PRO A 38 16.64 11.03 -41.01
N ASP A 39 16.52 9.87 -41.65
CA ASP A 39 17.57 9.37 -42.54
C ASP A 39 17.57 10.20 -43.83
N PRO A 40 18.66 10.94 -44.14
CA PRO A 40 18.73 11.73 -45.36
C PRO A 40 18.66 10.89 -46.65
N ASN A 41 18.85 9.57 -46.58
CA ASN A 41 18.73 8.65 -47.71
C ASN A 41 17.38 7.91 -47.79
N ASP A 42 16.41 8.20 -46.92
CA ASP A 42 15.09 7.54 -46.99
C ASP A 42 14.30 8.02 -48.23
N PRO A 43 14.07 7.15 -49.24
CA PRO A 43 13.37 7.50 -50.47
C PRO A 43 11.88 7.85 -50.26
N PHE A 44 11.30 7.46 -49.12
CA PHE A 44 9.91 7.72 -48.78
C PHE A 44 9.71 9.04 -48.01
N THR A 45 10.69 9.44 -47.19
CA THR A 45 10.66 10.70 -46.43
C THR A 45 11.25 11.87 -47.23
N ASN A 46 12.20 11.61 -48.13
CA ASN A 46 12.82 12.63 -48.98
C ASN A 46 12.78 12.18 -50.45
N PRO A 47 11.62 12.29 -51.13
CA PRO A 47 11.52 11.88 -52.53
C PRO A 47 12.50 12.72 -53.35
N PRO A 48 13.29 12.10 -54.26
CA PRO A 48 14.20 12.84 -55.12
C PRO A 48 13.38 13.90 -55.85
N SER A 49 13.75 15.16 -55.62
CA SER A 49 13.06 16.34 -56.09
C SER A 49 12.47 16.12 -57.49
N ALA A 50 11.17 16.34 -57.63
CA ALA A 50 10.48 16.46 -58.91
C ALA A 50 11.07 17.58 -59.81
N ALA A 51 12.16 18.23 -59.42
CA ALA A 51 12.97 19.11 -60.25
C ALA A 51 13.74 18.39 -61.39
N ALA A 52 13.76 17.06 -61.46
CA ALA A 52 14.34 16.31 -62.58
C ALA A 52 13.33 15.86 -63.65
N ALA A 53 12.03 16.17 -63.52
CA ALA A 53 11.05 15.97 -64.59
C ALA A 53 10.90 17.26 -65.42
N GLY A 54 11.99 17.69 -66.04
CA GLY A 54 11.94 18.72 -67.05
C GLY A 54 11.19 18.21 -68.29
N SER A 55 10.26 19.03 -68.79
CA SER A 55 9.73 19.03 -70.17
C SER A 55 8.55 18.07 -70.45
N GLN A 56 7.31 18.56 -70.28
CA GLN A 56 6.27 18.50 -71.34
C GLN A 56 4.96 19.24 -70.96
N THR A 57 4.75 20.36 -71.66
CA THR A 57 3.51 21.02 -72.15
C THR A 57 2.28 21.26 -71.24
N PRO A 58 1.65 22.45 -71.29
CA PRO A 58 0.45 22.77 -70.53
C PRO A 58 -0.83 22.28 -71.23
N ASN A 59 -1.72 21.59 -70.50
CA ASN A 59 -3.10 21.36 -70.93
C ASN A 59 -4.06 21.95 -69.88
N PRO A 60 -5.05 22.79 -70.25
CA PRO A 60 -5.96 23.40 -69.29
C PRO A 60 -7.21 22.55 -69.05
N ALA A 61 -7.77 22.71 -67.85
CA ALA A 61 -9.11 22.35 -67.38
C ALA A 61 -9.38 20.92 -66.90
N ASP A 62 -9.35 20.74 -65.56
CA ASP A 62 -10.45 20.09 -64.83
C ASP A 62 -10.45 20.56 -63.35
N PRO A 63 -11.51 21.22 -62.82
CA PRO A 63 -11.53 21.72 -61.45
C PRO A 63 -12.15 20.66 -60.52
N SER A 64 -11.40 19.61 -60.22
CA SER A 64 -11.74 18.70 -59.11
C SER A 64 -10.53 17.91 -58.64
N GLN A 65 -9.60 18.58 -57.96
CA GLN A 65 -8.64 17.90 -57.11
C GLN A 65 -8.72 18.46 -55.68
N THR A 66 -9.49 17.70 -54.92
CA THR A 66 -9.49 17.55 -53.47
C THR A 66 -8.12 17.76 -52.82
N LEU A 67 -8.11 18.55 -51.74
CA LEU A 67 -7.04 18.59 -50.74
C LEU A 67 -6.61 17.16 -50.39
N SER A 68 -5.46 16.74 -50.91
CA SER A 68 -4.82 15.49 -50.55
C SER A 68 -4.09 15.73 -49.22
N THR A 69 -4.79 15.50 -48.12
CA THR A 69 -4.12 15.13 -46.87
C THR A 69 -3.25 13.93 -47.17
N SER A 70 -1.94 14.05 -46.94
CA SER A 70 -0.96 12.96 -47.01
C SER A 70 -1.39 11.84 -46.05
N GLY A 71 -2.26 10.95 -46.55
CA GLY A 71 -2.73 9.78 -45.83
C GLY A 71 -1.66 8.71 -45.93
N VAL A 72 -0.91 8.53 -44.85
CA VAL A 72 -0.15 7.29 -44.63
C VAL A 72 -1.18 6.16 -44.68
N ASN A 73 -1.06 5.26 -45.66
CA ASN A 73 -1.92 4.09 -45.77
C ASN A 73 -1.35 3.02 -44.81
N PRO A 74 -2.00 2.75 -43.66
CA PRO A 74 -1.44 1.87 -42.64
C PRO A 74 -1.35 0.43 -43.17
N GLY A 75 -0.31 -0.30 -42.79
CA GLY A 75 -0.13 -1.70 -43.20
C GLY A 75 -1.21 -2.62 -42.64
N PRO A 76 -1.35 -3.86 -43.14
CA PRO A 76 -2.27 -4.85 -42.56
C PRO A 76 -1.99 -5.11 -41.07
N GLU A 77 -0.75 -4.92 -40.61
CA GLU A 77 -0.39 -4.97 -39.18
C GLU A 77 -0.93 -3.81 -38.33
N ASP A 78 -1.13 -2.61 -38.91
CA ASP A 78 -1.72 -1.46 -38.22
C ASP A 78 -3.25 -1.56 -38.06
N THR A 79 -3.87 -2.53 -38.72
CA THR A 79 -5.31 -2.77 -38.66
C THR A 79 -5.71 -3.64 -37.46
N GLU A 80 -4.76 -4.42 -36.91
CA GLU A 80 -4.98 -5.17 -35.69
C GLU A 80 -4.93 -4.21 -34.49
N ARG A 81 -6.12 -3.85 -33.99
CA ARG A 81 -6.27 -3.03 -32.80
C ARG A 81 -5.60 -3.73 -31.62
N ALA A 82 -4.40 -3.27 -31.25
CA ALA A 82 -3.69 -3.78 -30.08
C ALA A 82 -4.65 -3.83 -28.86
N PRO A 83 -4.63 -4.92 -28.06
CA PRO A 83 -5.52 -5.07 -26.89
C PRO A 83 -5.46 -3.88 -25.93
N TYR A 84 -4.33 -3.17 -25.92
CA TYR A 84 -4.11 -1.94 -25.15
C TYR A 84 -3.72 -0.80 -26.11
N PRO A 85 -4.64 0.12 -26.44
CA PRO A 85 -4.30 1.26 -27.28
C PRO A 85 -3.33 2.19 -26.55
N LEU A 86 -2.25 2.58 -27.22
CA LEU A 86 -1.30 3.57 -26.71
C LEU A 86 -2.02 4.89 -26.44
N ARG A 87 -1.71 5.51 -25.29
CA ARG A 87 -2.26 6.81 -24.91
C ARG A 87 -1.12 7.75 -24.50
N PRO A 88 -0.27 8.14 -25.46
CA PRO A 88 0.91 8.94 -25.19
C PRO A 88 0.53 10.26 -24.51
N VAL A 89 1.36 10.68 -23.56
CA VAL A 89 1.28 12.01 -22.94
C VAL A 89 2.49 12.84 -23.35
N SER A 90 2.49 14.13 -23.03
CA SER A 90 3.65 14.98 -23.30
C SER A 90 4.87 14.55 -22.48
N GLN A 91 6.06 14.76 -23.04
CA GLN A 91 7.35 14.43 -22.40
C GLN A 91 7.43 14.94 -20.96
N GLN A 92 7.11 16.22 -20.73
CA GLN A 92 7.16 16.80 -19.38
C GLN A 92 6.21 16.12 -18.40
N THR A 93 4.98 15.80 -18.83
CA THR A 93 4.01 15.13 -17.95
C THR A 93 4.48 13.72 -17.60
N PHE A 94 5.08 13.02 -18.58
CA PHE A 94 5.63 11.69 -18.40
C PHE A 94 6.82 11.68 -17.43
N GLU A 95 7.76 12.62 -17.58
CA GLU A 95 8.94 12.75 -16.72
C GLU A 95 8.56 13.08 -15.28
N THR A 96 7.65 14.04 -15.07
CA THR A 96 7.14 14.37 -13.74
C THR A 96 6.46 13.17 -13.09
N ALA A 97 5.58 12.48 -13.83
CA ALA A 97 4.90 11.29 -13.31
C ALA A 97 5.90 10.15 -13.02
N GLN A 98 6.91 9.96 -13.85
CA GLN A 98 7.97 8.97 -13.62
C GLN A 98 8.73 9.27 -12.32
N GLN A 99 9.03 10.55 -12.06
CA GLN A 99 9.70 10.97 -10.84
C GLN A 99 8.81 10.75 -9.60
N GLU A 100 7.55 11.16 -9.64
CA GLU A 100 6.58 10.93 -8.54
C GLU A 100 6.42 9.44 -8.22
N LEU A 101 6.30 8.60 -9.26
CA LEU A 101 6.19 7.16 -9.12
C LEU A 101 7.44 6.55 -8.49
N ALA A 102 8.63 7.03 -8.86
CA ALA A 102 9.90 6.56 -8.29
C ALA A 102 10.05 7.00 -6.82
N GLU A 103 9.69 8.23 -6.49
CA GLU A 103 9.72 8.74 -5.10
C GLU A 103 8.81 7.93 -4.19
N ASP A 104 7.58 7.63 -4.60
CA ASP A 104 6.64 6.82 -3.82
C ASP A 104 7.15 5.38 -3.61
N LEU A 105 7.80 4.80 -4.62
CA LEU A 105 8.41 3.47 -4.52
C LEU A 105 9.55 3.42 -3.49
N VAL A 106 10.39 4.46 -3.47
CA VAL A 106 11.49 4.59 -2.50
C VAL A 106 10.93 4.78 -1.09
N LEU A 107 9.93 5.64 -0.92
CA LEU A 107 9.26 5.84 0.37
C LEU A 107 8.61 4.55 0.87
N LYS A 108 7.98 3.77 0.00
CA LYS A 108 7.44 2.44 0.33
C LYS A 108 8.53 1.45 0.72
N GLY A 109 9.67 1.46 0.03
CA GLY A 109 10.85 0.67 0.41
C GLY A 109 11.33 1.00 1.83
N GLN A 110 11.49 2.29 2.14
CA GLN A 110 11.87 2.74 3.49
C GLN A 110 10.84 2.37 4.55
N GLN A 111 9.54 2.45 4.21
CA GLN A 111 8.47 2.03 5.11
C GLN A 111 8.60 0.54 5.46
N ILE A 112 8.91 -0.31 4.47
CA ILE A 112 9.13 -1.75 4.68
C ILE A 112 10.37 -1.99 5.55
N GLU A 113 11.48 -1.30 5.32
CA GLU A 113 12.68 -1.41 6.17
C GLU A 113 12.39 -1.02 7.63
N LEU A 114 11.64 0.06 7.83
CA LEU A 114 11.21 0.49 9.15
C LEU A 114 10.30 -0.56 9.81
N LEU A 115 9.37 -1.16 9.08
CA LEU A 115 8.52 -2.24 9.57
C LEU A 115 9.35 -3.47 9.95
N ILE A 116 10.33 -3.84 9.13
CA ILE A 116 11.24 -4.95 9.41
C ILE A 116 12.02 -4.68 10.70
N SER A 117 12.59 -3.49 10.86
CA SER A 117 13.35 -3.13 12.07
C SER A 117 12.50 -3.11 13.35
N ARG A 118 11.18 -2.93 13.22
CA ARG A 118 10.23 -2.91 14.33
C ARG A 118 9.62 -4.28 14.62
N LEU A 119 9.93 -5.32 13.83
CA LEU A 119 9.41 -6.66 14.08
C LEU A 119 9.87 -7.13 15.47
N PRO A 120 8.94 -7.47 16.37
CA PRO A 120 9.28 -7.90 17.71
C PRO A 120 9.91 -9.29 17.66
N GLY A 121 11.05 -9.46 18.35
CA GLY A 121 11.76 -10.74 18.39
C GLY A 121 12.72 -10.97 17.22
N ILE A 122 12.93 -10.00 16.32
CA ILE A 122 14.00 -10.14 15.31
C ILE A 122 15.36 -10.27 15.99
N GLY A 123 16.13 -11.27 15.54
CA GLY A 123 17.48 -11.53 16.06
C GLY A 123 17.53 -12.23 17.42
N ARG A 124 16.40 -12.60 18.03
CA ARG A 124 16.39 -13.50 19.20
C ARG A 124 16.30 -14.96 18.76
N GLY A 125 17.03 -15.82 19.45
CA GLY A 125 16.93 -17.27 19.23
C GLY A 125 15.56 -17.80 19.70
N GLU A 126 15.07 -18.86 19.05
CA GLU A 126 13.84 -19.55 19.47
C GLU A 126 13.96 -20.06 20.92
N GLU A 127 15.15 -20.55 21.30
CA GLU A 127 15.43 -21.03 22.66
C GLU A 127 15.31 -19.90 23.70
N GLU A 128 15.92 -18.74 23.45
CA GLU A 128 15.82 -17.58 24.35
C GLU A 128 14.37 -17.11 24.50
N GLN A 129 13.62 -17.12 23.39
CA GLN A 129 12.20 -16.76 23.40
C GLN A 129 11.37 -17.77 24.19
N ALA A 130 11.66 -19.07 24.05
CA ALA A 130 10.97 -20.13 24.80
C ALA A 130 11.28 -20.07 26.31
N GLU A 131 12.53 -19.80 26.67
CA GLU A 131 12.94 -19.59 28.06
C GLU A 131 12.26 -18.36 28.68
N GLU A 132 12.21 -17.24 27.95
CA GLU A 132 11.52 -16.03 28.39
C GLU A 132 10.02 -16.30 28.59
N ILE A 133 9.37 -17.02 27.68
CA ILE A 133 7.96 -17.44 27.80
C ILE A 133 7.75 -18.29 29.06
N LYS A 134 8.64 -19.25 29.33
CA LYS A 134 8.55 -20.11 30.51
C LYS A 134 8.67 -19.29 31.81
N ALA A 135 9.67 -18.41 31.88
CA ALA A 135 9.87 -17.53 33.04
C ALA A 135 8.67 -16.59 33.26
N LEU A 136 8.10 -16.03 32.18
CA LEU A 136 6.92 -15.18 32.27
C LEU A 136 5.69 -15.95 32.75
N THR A 137 5.53 -17.18 32.29
CA THR A 137 4.44 -18.09 32.69
C THR A 137 4.51 -18.40 34.19
N ASP A 138 5.70 -18.74 34.69
CA ASP A 138 5.91 -19.01 36.11
C ASP A 138 5.62 -17.77 36.96
N LYS A 139 6.06 -16.58 36.52
CA LYS A 139 5.77 -15.31 37.19
C LYS A 139 4.27 -14.98 37.20
N VAL A 140 3.55 -15.23 36.11
CA VAL A 140 2.09 -15.06 36.05
C VAL A 140 1.42 -15.99 37.07
N ARG A 141 1.86 -17.24 37.14
CA ARG A 141 1.32 -18.22 38.09
C ARG A 141 1.52 -17.79 39.54
N GLU A 142 2.71 -17.29 39.90
CA GLU A 142 2.99 -16.75 41.23
C GLU A 142 2.12 -15.51 41.55
N MET A 143 1.98 -14.60 40.58
CA MET A 143 1.14 -13.42 40.77
C MET A 143 -0.34 -13.80 40.96
N GLU A 144 -0.82 -14.85 40.29
CA GLU A 144 -2.16 -15.37 40.47
C GLU A 144 -2.37 -16.01 41.85
N THR A 145 -1.42 -16.80 42.36
CA THR A 145 -1.53 -17.37 43.72
C THR A 145 -1.57 -16.26 44.76
N ARG A 146 -0.68 -15.27 44.67
CA ARG A 146 -0.67 -14.10 45.54
C ARG A 146 -1.99 -13.32 45.47
N ARG A 147 -2.53 -13.11 44.26
CA ARG A 147 -3.85 -12.48 44.06
C ARG A 147 -4.97 -13.29 44.69
N LYS A 148 -4.91 -14.62 44.66
CA LYS A 148 -5.90 -15.52 45.27
C LYS A 148 -5.85 -15.46 46.79
N GLU A 149 -4.66 -15.44 47.38
CA GLU A 149 -4.45 -15.31 48.83
C GLU A 149 -4.94 -13.96 49.36
N LYS A 150 -4.56 -12.86 48.70
CA LYS A 150 -5.04 -11.52 49.06
C LYS A 150 -6.55 -11.42 48.95
N ARG A 151 -7.17 -12.02 47.92
CA ARG A 151 -8.64 -12.12 47.83
C ARG A 151 -9.25 -12.97 48.94
N ARG A 152 -8.56 -14.01 49.44
CA ARG A 152 -9.02 -14.82 50.58
C ARG A 152 -8.93 -14.04 51.90
N GLU A 153 -7.86 -13.30 52.12
CA GLU A 153 -7.73 -12.36 53.26
C GLU A 153 -8.84 -11.31 53.24
N MET A 154 -9.04 -10.66 52.10
CA MET A 154 -10.11 -9.68 51.89
C MET A 154 -11.48 -10.26 52.29
N ARG A 155 -11.83 -11.46 51.79
CA ARG A 155 -13.09 -12.13 52.17
C ARG A 155 -13.21 -12.42 53.66
N ARG A 156 -12.11 -12.75 54.34
CA ARG A 156 -12.11 -12.94 55.80
C ARG A 156 -12.39 -11.64 56.54
N TYR A 157 -11.78 -10.53 56.12
CA TYR A 157 -12.02 -9.23 56.72
C TYR A 157 -13.44 -8.73 56.47
N VAL A 158 -13.97 -8.90 55.25
CA VAL A 158 -15.37 -8.58 54.93
C VAL A 158 -16.33 -9.35 55.83
N LYS A 159 -16.16 -10.67 55.97
CA LYS A 159 -17.02 -11.49 56.85
C LYS A 159 -16.94 -11.05 58.33
N ARG A 160 -15.76 -10.63 58.80
CA ARG A 160 -15.61 -10.11 60.17
C ARG A 160 -16.33 -8.77 60.33
N LEU A 161 -16.26 -7.91 59.33
CA LEU A 161 -16.99 -6.63 59.32
C LEU A 161 -18.50 -6.88 59.33
N GLU A 162 -19.00 -7.78 58.49
CA GLU A 162 -20.43 -8.18 58.45
C GLU A 162 -20.93 -8.65 59.83
N ASN A 163 -20.16 -9.49 60.53
CA ASN A 163 -20.53 -9.95 61.87
C ASN A 163 -20.60 -8.81 62.90
N VAL A 164 -19.65 -7.85 62.85
CA VAL A 164 -19.65 -6.68 63.75
C VAL A 164 -20.85 -5.78 63.44
N VAL A 165 -21.16 -5.55 62.16
CA VAL A 165 -22.31 -4.77 61.73
C VAL A 165 -23.61 -5.43 62.18
N MET A 166 -23.74 -6.76 62.04
CA MET A 166 -24.91 -7.50 62.52
C MET A 166 -25.07 -7.40 64.04
N GLY A 167 -23.98 -7.61 64.80
CA GLY A 167 -24.03 -7.49 66.26
C GLY A 167 -24.35 -6.07 66.75
N MET A 168 -23.85 -5.04 66.05
CA MET A 168 -24.25 -3.65 66.33
C MET A 168 -25.74 -3.43 66.04
N ALA A 169 -26.26 -3.92 64.92
CA ALA A 169 -27.67 -3.79 64.57
C ALA A 169 -28.59 -4.47 65.62
N GLU A 170 -28.25 -5.68 66.07
CA GLU A 170 -28.99 -6.37 67.14
C GLU A 170 -28.95 -5.57 68.46
N SER A 171 -27.78 -5.06 68.86
CA SER A 171 -27.66 -4.28 70.10
C SER A 171 -28.46 -2.97 70.09
N VAL A 172 -28.61 -2.34 68.92
CA VAL A 172 -29.42 -1.13 68.75
C VAL A 172 -30.92 -1.45 68.86
N ASP A 173 -31.35 -2.60 68.34
CA ASP A 173 -32.74 -3.06 68.39
C ASP A 173 -33.17 -3.45 69.83
N TYR A 174 -32.28 -4.08 70.60
CA TYR A 174 -32.51 -4.35 72.03
C TYR A 174 -32.49 -3.07 72.91
N GLY A 175 -31.76 -2.04 72.51
CA GLY A 175 -31.72 -0.75 73.21
C GLY A 175 -33.02 0.06 73.06
N GLN A 176 -33.75 -0.09 71.95
CA GLN A 176 -35.04 0.58 71.75
C GLN A 176 -36.21 -0.13 72.42
N THR A 177 -36.16 -1.45 72.59
CA THR A 177 -37.26 -2.22 73.18
C THR A 177 -37.28 -2.21 74.72
N ASN A 178 -36.14 -2.04 75.39
CA ASN A 178 -36.03 -1.98 76.86
C ASN A 178 -36.18 -0.56 77.46
N GLY A 179 -36.49 0.45 76.64
CA GLY A 179 -36.63 1.86 77.06
C GLY A 179 -38.07 2.31 77.39
N HIS A 180 -39.06 1.42 77.38
CA HIS A 180 -40.43 1.72 77.76
C HIS A 180 -40.86 0.87 78.97
N GLY A 181 -40.61 1.39 80.17
CA GLY A 181 -41.16 0.95 81.44
C GLY A 181 -41.34 2.15 82.35
#